data_AF-A0A817LNC4-F1
#
_entry.id   AF-A0A817LNC4-F1
#
_cell.length_a   1.000
_cell.length_b   1.000
_cell.length_c   1.000
_cell.angle_alpha   90.00
_cell.angle_beta   90.00
_cell.angle_gamma   90.00
#
_symmetry.space_group_name_H-M   'P 1'
#
loop_
_entity.id
_entity.type
_entity.pdbx_description
1 polymer ?
#
loop_
_entity_poly.entity_id
_entity_poly.type
_entity_poly.pdbx_seq_one_letter_code
_entity_poly.pdbx_strand_id
1 'polypeptide(L)'
;MNLEFLPNEILLDLFQYLNGIDILRAFYGHNFRFNLLLYKQFQLYRFDLVSYSKHQFDIICKQHLPFISNQVTTLTLSDGENIPGQINLFVFLHTIISSIHSFAITINITRSFILHIEYLRMFSTPFDNNDYQSSPIPTLIELNICYYRTFDLSKMISFLKNVLNLRHLKITMAFNLINGYQWEQIIRSYLPKFKIFDLNMYDQFPDDQNIEERANELINSFQSSFWINEHKWFVRCFTCDKIIRLETSSIIFYHFEKKIS
;
A
#
# COMPACT_ATOMS: atom_id res chain seq x y z
N MET A 1 -12.53 1.83 -36.97
CA MET A 1 -12.12 0.45 -36.61
C MET A 1 -13.03 0.00 -35.49
N ASN A 2 -13.74 -1.11 -35.64
CA ASN A 2 -14.66 -1.59 -34.59
C ASN A 2 -13.89 -2.53 -33.64
N LEU A 3 -13.79 -2.12 -32.37
CA LEU A 3 -13.16 -2.90 -31.29
C LEU A 3 -13.71 -4.34 -31.20
N GLU A 4 -14.97 -4.54 -31.57
CA GLU A 4 -15.65 -5.84 -31.53
C GLU A 4 -15.08 -6.88 -32.50
N PHE A 5 -14.31 -6.47 -33.51
CA PHE A 5 -13.66 -7.40 -34.45
C PHE A 5 -12.23 -7.77 -34.05
N LEU A 6 -11.67 -7.14 -33.00
CA LEU A 6 -10.36 -7.54 -32.52
C LEU A 6 -10.43 -8.96 -31.93
N PRO A 7 -9.39 -9.79 -32.05
CA PRO A 7 -9.29 -11.09 -31.36
C PRO A 7 -9.30 -10.94 -29.83
N ASN A 8 -9.68 -12.00 -29.11
CA ASN A 8 -9.75 -11.98 -27.64
C ASN A 8 -8.37 -11.71 -27.03
N GLU A 9 -7.33 -12.29 -27.63
CA GLU A 9 -5.95 -12.19 -27.20
C GLU A 9 -5.47 -10.73 -27.23
N ILE A 10 -5.83 -9.99 -28.29
CA ILE A 10 -5.49 -8.57 -28.44
C ILE A 10 -6.23 -7.73 -27.40
N LEU A 11 -7.51 -8.02 -27.15
CA LEU A 11 -8.28 -7.31 -26.12
C LEU A 11 -7.72 -7.58 -24.71
N LEU A 12 -7.39 -8.83 -24.40
CA LEU A 12 -6.80 -9.22 -23.12
C LEU A 12 -5.41 -8.61 -22.92
N ASP A 13 -4.61 -8.51 -23.99
CA ASP A 13 -3.33 -7.82 -23.95
C ASP A 13 -3.52 -6.32 -23.68
N LEU A 14 -4.44 -5.66 -24.40
CA LEU A 14 -4.81 -4.26 -24.16
C LEU A 14 -5.28 -4.02 -22.72
N PHE A 15 -6.07 -4.92 -22.15
CA PHE A 15 -6.57 -4.81 -20.78
C PHE A 15 -5.42 -4.78 -19.75
N GLN A 16 -4.27 -5.39 -20.00
CA GLN A 16 -3.14 -5.37 -19.07
C GLN A 16 -2.54 -3.97 -18.87
N TYR A 17 -2.76 -3.06 -19.82
CA TYR A 17 -2.25 -1.68 -19.79
C TYR A 17 -3.24 -0.67 -19.20
N LEU A 18 -4.47 -1.09 -18.93
CA LEU A 18 -5.55 -0.20 -18.49
C LEU A 18 -5.87 -0.40 -17.00
N ASN A 19 -6.39 0.65 -16.37
CA ASN A 19 -6.97 0.55 -15.04
C ASN A 19 -8.24 -0.30 -15.09
N GLY A 20 -8.43 -1.18 -14.11
CA GLY A 20 -9.62 -2.02 -13.97
C GLY A 20 -10.93 -1.25 -14.03
N ILE A 21 -10.98 -0.02 -13.53
CA ILE A 21 -12.18 0.84 -13.60
C ILE A 21 -12.47 1.24 -15.03
N ASP A 22 -11.45 1.62 -15.78
CA ASP A 22 -11.61 2.04 -17.18
C ASP A 22 -12.02 0.85 -18.04
N ILE A 23 -11.43 -0.32 -17.79
CA ILE A 23 -11.82 -1.58 -18.43
C ILE A 23 -13.30 -1.88 -18.16
N LEU A 24 -13.70 -1.90 -16.89
CA LEU A 24 -15.09 -2.20 -16.54
C LEU A 24 -16.04 -1.16 -17.14
N ARG A 25 -15.74 0.13 -17.05
CA ARG A 25 -16.59 1.19 -17.61
C ARG A 25 -16.69 1.15 -19.12
N ALA A 26 -15.61 0.82 -19.82
CA ALA A 26 -15.56 0.83 -21.28
C ALA A 26 -16.15 -0.43 -21.91
N PHE A 27 -16.15 -1.57 -21.22
CA PHE A 27 -16.49 -2.86 -21.81
C PHE A 27 -17.68 -3.57 -21.16
N TYR A 28 -18.02 -3.24 -19.91
CA TYR A 28 -19.14 -3.88 -19.22
C TYR A 28 -20.49 -3.51 -19.86
N GLY A 29 -21.35 -4.52 -20.03
CA GLY A 29 -22.72 -4.31 -20.50
C GLY A 29 -22.84 -4.02 -22.00
N HIS A 30 -21.74 -3.88 -22.73
CA HIS A 30 -21.75 -3.63 -24.17
C HIS A 30 -22.15 -4.85 -24.99
N ASN A 31 -21.49 -6.00 -24.78
CA ASN A 31 -21.89 -7.26 -25.40
C ASN A 31 -21.47 -8.46 -24.54
N PHE A 32 -22.06 -9.63 -24.84
CA PHE A 32 -21.81 -10.87 -24.10
C PHE A 32 -20.33 -11.28 -24.12
N ARG A 33 -19.67 -11.10 -25.27
CA ARG A 33 -18.25 -11.45 -25.45
C ARG A 33 -17.36 -10.66 -24.51
N PHE A 34 -17.56 -9.34 -24.41
CA PHE A 34 -16.79 -8.50 -23.49
C PHE A 34 -17.06 -8.86 -22.04
N ASN A 35 -18.32 -9.09 -21.65
CA ASN A 35 -18.61 -9.55 -20.28
C ASN A 35 -17.91 -10.90 -19.97
N LEU A 36 -17.83 -11.82 -20.93
CA LEU A 36 -17.08 -13.07 -20.75
C LEU A 36 -15.58 -12.82 -20.55
N LEU A 37 -14.99 -11.92 -21.37
CA LEU A 37 -13.60 -11.52 -21.21
C LEU A 37 -13.34 -10.93 -19.82
N LEU A 38 -14.19 -10.00 -19.39
CA LEU A 38 -14.06 -9.29 -18.12
C LEU A 38 -14.13 -10.23 -16.91
N TYR A 39 -15.11 -11.13 -16.85
CA TYR A 39 -15.39 -11.89 -15.62
C TYR A 39 -14.78 -13.29 -15.60
N LYS A 40 -14.42 -13.86 -16.75
CA LYS A 40 -13.93 -15.25 -16.83
C LYS A 40 -12.51 -15.38 -17.35
N GLN A 41 -12.08 -14.54 -18.28
CA GLN A 41 -10.78 -14.74 -18.95
C GLN A 41 -9.70 -13.79 -18.44
N PHE A 42 -10.05 -12.54 -18.16
CA PHE A 42 -9.12 -11.59 -17.58
C PHE A 42 -8.94 -11.89 -16.08
N GLN A 43 -7.69 -11.96 -15.61
CA GLN A 43 -7.36 -12.38 -14.24
C GLN A 43 -6.47 -11.38 -13.49
N LEU A 44 -6.12 -10.25 -14.12
CA LEU A 44 -5.07 -9.34 -13.65
C LEU A 44 -5.60 -7.91 -13.51
N TYR A 45 -6.67 -7.73 -12.74
CA TYR A 45 -7.20 -6.40 -12.47
C TYR A 45 -6.26 -5.59 -11.58
N ARG A 46 -5.98 -4.38 -12.04
CA ARG A 46 -5.27 -3.34 -11.30
C ARG A 46 -6.20 -2.16 -11.07
N PHE A 47 -6.54 -1.90 -9.81
CA PHE A 47 -7.40 -0.80 -9.43
C PHE A 47 -6.55 0.34 -8.86
N ASP A 48 -6.43 1.44 -9.61
CA ASP A 48 -5.96 2.71 -9.06
C ASP A 48 -7.16 3.62 -8.82
N LEU A 49 -7.48 3.87 -7.55
CA LEU A 49 -8.65 4.61 -7.11
C LEU A 49 -8.34 6.06 -6.68
N VAL A 50 -7.09 6.50 -6.85
CA VAL A 50 -6.61 7.81 -6.36
C VAL A 50 -7.41 8.96 -6.97
N SER A 51 -7.76 8.87 -8.25
CA SER A 51 -8.43 9.93 -9.01
C SER A 51 -9.93 9.75 -9.20
N TYR A 52 -10.54 8.69 -8.63
CA TYR A 52 -11.94 8.33 -8.90
C TYR A 52 -12.87 8.75 -7.77
N SER A 53 -14.04 9.31 -8.13
CA SER A 53 -14.99 9.82 -7.13
C SER A 53 -15.55 8.70 -6.23
N LYS A 54 -16.03 9.07 -5.03
CA LYS A 54 -16.70 8.13 -4.12
C LYS A 54 -17.80 7.31 -4.82
N HIS A 55 -18.58 7.97 -5.66
CA HIS A 55 -19.66 7.32 -6.42
C HIS A 55 -19.12 6.25 -7.39
N GLN A 56 -18.02 6.53 -8.10
CA GLN A 56 -17.37 5.55 -8.97
C GLN A 56 -16.82 4.37 -8.17
N PHE A 57 -16.18 4.65 -7.04
CA PHE A 57 -15.72 3.62 -6.11
C PHE A 57 -16.88 2.74 -5.62
N ASP A 58 -17.99 3.33 -5.17
CA ASP A 58 -19.17 2.61 -4.69
C ASP A 58 -19.78 1.72 -5.79
N ILE A 59 -19.85 2.20 -7.03
CA ILE A 59 -20.31 1.40 -8.17
C ILE A 59 -19.40 0.18 -8.36
N ILE A 60 -18.08 0.40 -8.44
CA ILE A 60 -17.12 -0.68 -8.65
C ILE A 60 -17.24 -1.71 -7.53
N CYS A 61 -17.22 -1.25 -6.27
CA CYS A 61 -17.34 -2.09 -5.07
C CYS A 61 -18.63 -2.91 -5.04
N LYS A 62 -19.78 -2.33 -5.38
CA LYS A 62 -21.07 -3.01 -5.29
C LYS A 62 -21.36 -3.89 -6.50
N GLN A 63 -20.96 -3.45 -7.69
CA GLN A 63 -21.41 -4.05 -8.95
C GLN A 63 -20.41 -5.04 -9.53
N HIS A 64 -19.11 -4.80 -9.40
CA HIS A 64 -18.09 -5.54 -10.14
C HIS A 64 -17.23 -6.40 -9.23
N LEU A 65 -16.74 -5.84 -8.13
CA LEU A 65 -15.86 -6.54 -7.20
C LEU A 65 -16.40 -7.88 -6.66
N PRO A 66 -17.73 -8.10 -6.46
CA PRO A 66 -18.25 -9.41 -6.10
C PRO A 66 -17.86 -10.53 -7.06
N PHE A 67 -17.68 -10.21 -8.34
CA PHE A 67 -17.48 -11.19 -9.40
C PHE A 67 -16.02 -11.35 -9.82
N ILE A 68 -15.17 -10.35 -9.55
CA ILE A 68 -13.77 -10.32 -9.97
C ILE A 68 -12.79 -10.21 -8.79
N SER A 69 -13.26 -10.30 -7.54
CA SER A 69 -12.43 -10.13 -6.35
C SER A 69 -11.16 -11.02 -6.34
N ASN A 70 -11.28 -12.25 -6.80
CA ASN A 70 -10.16 -13.20 -6.92
C ASN A 70 -9.21 -12.92 -8.10
N GLN A 71 -9.53 -11.92 -8.91
CA GLN A 71 -8.79 -11.50 -10.11
C GLN A 71 -8.08 -10.15 -9.88
N VAL A 72 -8.18 -9.58 -8.67
CA VAL A 72 -7.57 -8.29 -8.32
C VAL A 72 -6.19 -8.52 -7.71
N THR A 73 -5.14 -8.07 -8.40
CA THR A 73 -3.75 -8.24 -7.94
C THR A 73 -3.18 -6.98 -7.31
N THR A 74 -3.64 -5.81 -7.77
CA THR A 74 -3.08 -4.50 -7.40
C THR A 74 -4.22 -3.57 -7.00
N LEU A 75 -4.09 -2.96 -5.83
CA LEU A 75 -5.03 -1.95 -5.34
C LEU A 75 -4.27 -0.72 -4.85
N THR A 76 -4.65 0.46 -5.36
CA THR A 76 -4.16 1.76 -4.90
C THR A 76 -5.33 2.57 -4.37
N LEU A 77 -5.25 3.00 -3.11
CA LEU A 77 -6.30 3.74 -2.40
C LEU A 77 -5.78 5.11 -1.97
N SER A 78 -6.65 6.12 -1.94
CA SER A 78 -6.30 7.45 -1.44
C SER A 78 -7.44 8.09 -0.65
N ASP A 79 -7.12 8.67 0.51
CA ASP A 79 -8.03 9.55 1.26
C ASP A 79 -7.77 11.02 0.88
N GLY A 80 -7.86 11.33 -0.41
CA GLY A 80 -7.73 12.71 -0.89
C GLY A 80 -8.92 13.58 -0.51
N GLU A 81 -8.79 14.91 -0.64
CA GLU A 81 -9.87 15.87 -0.31
C GLU A 81 -11.18 15.60 -1.04
N ASN A 82 -11.11 15.04 -2.25
CA ASN A 82 -12.27 14.68 -3.05
C ASN A 82 -12.93 13.36 -2.63
N ILE A 83 -12.22 12.47 -1.92
CA ILE A 83 -12.72 11.15 -1.53
C ILE A 83 -12.22 10.74 -0.13
N PRO A 84 -12.64 11.43 0.95
CA PRO A 84 -12.24 11.07 2.30
C PRO A 84 -12.79 9.69 2.69
N GLY A 85 -11.94 8.84 3.26
CA GLY A 85 -12.31 7.58 3.89
C GLY A 85 -12.39 6.36 2.96
N GLN A 86 -11.79 6.40 1.76
CA GLN A 86 -11.64 5.20 0.91
C GLN A 86 -10.90 4.08 1.63
N ILE A 87 -9.82 4.43 2.34
CA ILE A 87 -9.00 3.45 3.06
C ILE A 87 -9.78 2.88 4.23
N ASN A 88 -10.45 3.73 5.01
CA ASN A 88 -11.30 3.29 6.11
C ASN A 88 -12.47 2.45 5.58
N LEU A 89 -13.07 2.77 4.43
CA LEU A 89 -14.15 1.99 3.84
C LEU A 89 -13.64 0.64 3.35
N PHE A 90 -12.46 0.60 2.74
CA PHE A 90 -11.80 -0.64 2.35
C PHE A 90 -11.50 -1.54 3.56
N VAL A 91 -10.95 -0.98 4.64
CA VAL A 91 -10.67 -1.70 5.90
C VAL A 91 -11.97 -2.09 6.61
N PHE A 92 -12.99 -1.24 6.61
CA PHE A 92 -14.29 -1.49 7.23
C PHE A 92 -15.06 -2.62 6.54
N LEU A 93 -15.00 -2.64 5.21
CA LEU A 93 -15.51 -3.75 4.41
C LEU A 93 -14.89 -5.09 4.85
N HIS A 94 -13.64 -5.10 5.33
CA HIS A 94 -12.97 -6.26 5.94
C HIS A 94 -13.52 -6.62 7.33
N THR A 95 -13.66 -5.63 8.22
CA THR A 95 -13.99 -5.87 9.65
C THR A 95 -15.44 -6.31 9.88
N ILE A 96 -16.42 -5.80 9.14
CA ILE A 96 -17.85 -6.11 9.35
C ILE A 96 -18.20 -7.61 9.22
N ILE A 97 -17.29 -8.42 8.70
CA ILE A 97 -17.51 -9.82 8.37
C ILE A 97 -17.36 -10.75 9.59
N SER A 98 -16.71 -10.31 10.66
CA SER A 98 -16.55 -11.15 11.87
C SER A 98 -17.78 -11.10 12.80
N SER A 99 -18.68 -10.12 12.67
CA SER A 99 -19.70 -9.85 13.69
C SER A 99 -21.17 -9.88 13.22
N ILE A 100 -21.47 -10.13 11.95
CA ILE A 100 -22.87 -10.06 11.47
C ILE A 100 -23.29 -11.36 10.78
N HIS A 101 -23.96 -12.23 11.53
CA HIS A 101 -24.59 -13.45 11.04
C HIS A 101 -25.95 -13.23 10.34
N SER A 102 -26.45 -11.98 10.22
CA SER A 102 -27.78 -11.69 9.65
C SER A 102 -27.78 -10.59 8.58
N PHE A 103 -26.99 -10.73 7.51
CA PHE A 103 -27.28 -10.12 6.20
C PHE A 103 -26.47 -10.82 5.09
N ALA A 104 -26.82 -12.06 4.78
CA ALA A 104 -25.95 -13.03 4.10
C ALA A 104 -25.59 -12.73 2.62
N ILE A 105 -26.11 -11.67 1.99
CA ILE A 105 -25.89 -11.43 0.55
C ILE A 105 -24.86 -10.32 0.28
N THR A 106 -24.67 -9.35 1.18
CA THR A 106 -23.64 -8.28 1.02
C THR A 106 -22.30 -8.65 1.68
N ILE A 107 -22.29 -9.62 2.61
CA ILE A 107 -21.19 -9.86 3.57
C ILE A 107 -20.17 -10.93 3.11
N ASN A 108 -20.54 -11.86 2.22
CA ASN A 108 -19.59 -12.86 1.70
C ASN A 108 -18.52 -12.27 0.75
N ILE A 109 -18.76 -11.05 0.26
CA ILE A 109 -18.02 -10.46 -0.86
C ILE A 109 -16.68 -9.85 -0.43
N THR A 110 -16.61 -9.31 0.79
CA THR A 110 -15.42 -8.59 1.26
C THR A 110 -14.36 -9.53 1.86
N ARG A 111 -14.76 -10.72 2.30
CA ARG A 111 -13.84 -11.77 2.79
C ARG A 111 -13.03 -12.36 1.63
N SER A 112 -13.65 -12.44 0.45
CA SER A 112 -13.01 -12.84 -0.82
C SER A 112 -12.06 -11.77 -1.36
N PHE A 113 -12.38 -10.50 -1.13
CA PHE A 113 -11.68 -9.35 -1.72
C PHE A 113 -10.20 -9.26 -1.36
N ILE A 114 -9.84 -9.66 -0.14
CA ILE A 114 -8.50 -9.42 0.42
C ILE A 114 -7.61 -10.67 0.34
N LEU A 115 -8.17 -11.83 0.01
CA LEU A 115 -7.43 -13.09 -0.05
C LEU A 115 -6.50 -13.21 -1.26
N HIS A 116 -6.47 -12.24 -2.19
CA HIS A 116 -5.65 -12.34 -3.41
C HIS A 116 -4.82 -11.09 -3.73
N ILE A 117 -4.90 -10.04 -2.89
CA ILE A 117 -4.13 -8.82 -3.11
C ILE A 117 -2.66 -9.09 -2.75
N GLU A 118 -1.78 -9.00 -3.74
CA GLU A 118 -0.34 -9.17 -3.55
C GLU A 118 0.36 -7.82 -3.32
N TYR A 119 -0.17 -6.76 -3.93
CA TYR A 119 0.36 -5.40 -3.85
C TYR A 119 -0.72 -4.40 -3.40
N LEU A 120 -0.43 -3.67 -2.33
CA LEU A 120 -1.29 -2.61 -1.80
C LEU A 120 -0.52 -1.30 -1.69
N ARG A 121 -1.06 -0.24 -2.29
CA ARG A 121 -0.55 1.13 -2.11
C ARG A 121 -1.60 2.02 -1.46
N MET A 122 -1.18 2.76 -0.43
CA MET A 122 -2.06 3.59 0.40
C MET A 122 -1.52 5.01 0.46
N PHE A 123 -2.37 5.98 0.14
CA PHE A 123 -2.14 7.40 0.37
C PHE A 123 -3.15 7.89 1.41
N SER A 124 -2.74 8.13 2.66
CA SER A 124 -3.71 8.41 3.73
C SER A 124 -3.34 9.57 4.64
N THR A 125 -4.40 10.10 5.25
CA THR A 125 -4.44 10.82 6.53
C THR A 125 -5.35 10.01 7.44
N PRO A 126 -5.00 9.86 8.73
CA PRO A 126 -4.98 8.59 9.45
C PRO A 126 -6.33 7.87 9.48
N PHE A 127 -6.25 6.55 9.37
CA PHE A 127 -7.07 5.58 10.11
C PHE A 127 -7.85 6.24 11.27
N ASP A 128 -9.11 6.63 11.10
CA ASP A 128 -9.84 7.38 12.12
C ASP A 128 -10.69 6.45 13.00
N ASN A 129 -10.43 6.56 14.31
CA ASN A 129 -11.26 6.25 15.47
C ASN A 129 -12.20 5.03 15.47
N ASN A 130 -11.78 3.87 14.97
CA ASN A 130 -12.50 2.67 15.32
C ASN A 130 -11.58 1.56 15.82
N ASP A 131 -11.96 1.01 17.00
CA ASP A 131 -11.39 -0.13 17.74
C ASP A 131 -11.51 -1.47 16.98
N TYR A 132 -11.40 -1.44 15.66
CA TYR A 132 -11.60 -2.60 14.82
C TYR A 132 -10.32 -3.42 14.74
N GLN A 133 -10.33 -4.59 15.39
CA GLN A 133 -9.39 -5.67 15.12
C GLN A 133 -9.50 -6.05 13.64
N SER A 134 -8.55 -5.56 12.85
CA SER A 134 -8.46 -5.91 11.44
C SER A 134 -8.10 -7.40 11.32
N SER A 135 -8.67 -8.06 10.32
CA SER A 135 -8.37 -9.45 10.00
C SER A 135 -7.01 -9.58 9.29
N PRO A 136 -6.35 -10.74 9.37
CA PRO A 136 -5.13 -11.01 8.60
C PRO A 136 -5.34 -10.84 7.09
N ILE A 137 -4.31 -10.34 6.40
CA ILE A 137 -4.20 -10.25 4.94
C ILE A 137 -3.05 -11.18 4.52
N PRO A 138 -3.31 -12.49 4.37
CA PRO A 138 -2.24 -13.47 4.21
C PRO A 138 -1.56 -13.41 2.83
N THR A 139 -2.14 -12.77 1.82
CA THR A 139 -1.55 -12.73 0.48
C THR A 139 -0.75 -11.49 0.17
N LEU A 140 -0.76 -10.48 1.05
CA LEU A 140 -0.02 -9.26 0.81
C LEU A 140 1.49 -9.52 0.89
N ILE A 141 2.19 -9.24 -0.21
CA ILE A 141 3.63 -9.43 -0.36
C ILE A 141 4.34 -8.07 -0.32
N GLU A 142 3.73 -7.06 -0.93
CA GLU A 142 4.29 -5.71 -1.02
C GLU A 142 3.28 -4.65 -0.55
N LEU A 143 3.76 -3.74 0.29
CA LEU A 143 2.99 -2.67 0.88
C LEU A 143 3.72 -1.34 0.68
N ASN A 144 3.04 -0.37 0.09
CA ASN A 144 3.54 0.97 -0.12
C ASN A 144 2.66 2.00 0.61
N ILE A 145 3.17 2.57 1.69
CA ILE A 145 2.49 3.58 2.51
C ILE A 145 3.07 4.96 2.20
N CYS A 146 2.21 5.89 1.81
CA CYS A 146 2.54 7.29 1.61
C CYS A 146 1.74 8.16 2.59
N TYR A 147 2.43 8.88 3.47
CA TYR A 147 1.83 9.60 4.59
C TYR A 147 2.36 11.04 4.67
N TYR A 148 1.50 12.05 4.49
CA TYR A 148 1.95 13.45 4.41
C TYR A 148 1.32 14.38 5.48
N ARG A 149 0.74 13.82 6.54
CA ARG A 149 0.10 14.57 7.65
C ARG A 149 0.48 13.99 9.02
N THR A 150 -0.32 14.23 10.07
CA THR A 150 -0.09 13.75 11.45
C THR A 150 -0.16 12.23 11.56
N PHE A 151 0.96 11.57 11.84
CA PHE A 151 1.08 10.11 11.81
C PHE A 151 0.78 9.45 13.17
N ASP A 152 -0.07 8.42 13.17
CA ASP A 152 -0.36 7.59 14.33
C ASP A 152 0.34 6.22 14.22
N LEU A 153 1.45 6.09 14.95
CA LEU A 153 2.26 4.89 14.98
C LEU A 153 1.49 3.64 15.44
N SER A 154 0.57 3.81 16.40
CA SER A 154 -0.18 2.69 16.98
C SER A 154 -1.08 2.01 15.95
N LYS A 155 -1.69 2.80 15.07
CA LYS A 155 -2.59 2.32 14.02
C LYS A 155 -1.82 1.63 12.89
N MET A 156 -0.66 2.18 12.50
CA MET A 156 0.22 1.50 11.56
C MET A 156 0.66 0.14 12.13
N ILE A 157 1.08 0.09 13.39
CA ILE A 157 1.45 -1.17 14.04
C ILE A 157 0.28 -2.17 14.05
N SER A 158 -0.93 -1.71 14.36
CA SER A 158 -2.14 -2.54 14.30
C SER A 158 -2.37 -3.12 12.91
N PHE A 159 -2.15 -2.33 11.86
CA PHE A 159 -2.22 -2.81 10.48
C PHE A 159 -1.11 -3.82 10.16
N LEU A 160 0.15 -3.52 10.53
CA LEU A 160 1.31 -4.38 10.25
C LEU A 160 1.20 -5.76 10.91
N LYS A 161 0.54 -5.87 12.07
CA LYS A 161 0.23 -7.16 12.72
C LYS A 161 -0.59 -8.11 11.84
N ASN A 162 -1.32 -7.58 10.86
CA ASN A 162 -2.20 -8.37 10.01
C ASN A 162 -1.57 -8.82 8.70
N VAL A 163 -0.36 -8.37 8.36
CA VAL A 163 0.30 -8.65 7.06
C VAL A 163 1.54 -9.55 7.23
N LEU A 164 1.36 -10.71 7.85
CA LEU A 164 2.45 -11.62 8.26
C LEU A 164 3.30 -12.18 7.12
N ASN A 165 2.81 -12.11 5.87
CA ASN A 165 3.51 -12.59 4.69
C ASN A 165 4.23 -11.49 3.90
N LEU A 166 4.23 -10.25 4.42
CA LEU A 166 4.86 -9.10 3.79
C LEU A 166 6.36 -9.34 3.63
N ARG A 167 6.86 -9.11 2.41
CA ARG A 167 8.27 -9.22 2.04
C ARG A 167 8.90 -7.87 1.72
N HIS A 168 8.10 -6.92 1.24
CA HIS A 168 8.56 -5.59 0.85
C HIS A 168 7.64 -4.51 1.44
N LEU A 169 8.25 -3.55 2.11
CA LEU A 169 7.59 -2.41 2.71
C LEU A 169 8.28 -1.16 2.20
N LYS A 170 7.50 -0.34 1.50
CA LYS A 170 7.90 0.98 1.07
C LYS A 170 7.14 2.02 1.89
N ILE A 171 7.87 2.94 2.50
CA ILE A 171 7.31 4.00 3.33
C ILE A 171 7.84 5.33 2.84
N THR A 172 6.91 6.21 2.48
CA THR A 172 7.16 7.62 2.29
C THR A 172 6.39 8.37 3.34
N MET A 173 7.06 9.07 4.24
CA MET A 173 6.36 9.84 5.28
C MET A 173 6.93 11.24 5.50
N ALA A 174 6.03 12.16 5.79
CA ALA A 174 6.31 13.50 6.27
C ALA A 174 5.82 13.62 7.71
N PHE A 175 6.57 14.32 8.54
CA PHE A 175 6.25 14.61 9.94
C PHE A 175 6.30 13.37 10.84
N ASN A 176 6.91 13.50 12.02
CA ASN A 176 7.11 12.43 13.02
C ASN A 176 8.03 11.29 12.54
N LEU A 177 9.33 11.55 12.48
CA LEU A 177 10.33 10.53 12.17
C LEU A 177 10.32 9.39 13.19
N ILE A 178 10.23 8.16 12.69
CA ILE A 178 10.41 6.94 13.48
C ILE A 178 11.90 6.57 13.46
N ASN A 179 12.49 6.36 14.62
CA ASN A 179 13.90 6.01 14.71
C ASN A 179 14.15 4.52 14.36
N GLY A 180 15.41 4.17 14.13
CA GLY A 180 15.81 2.82 13.74
C GLY A 180 15.56 1.76 14.81
N TYR A 181 15.57 2.10 16.11
CA TYR A 181 15.23 1.14 17.16
C TYR A 181 13.74 0.79 17.15
N GLN A 182 12.88 1.79 16.93
CA GLN A 182 11.44 1.59 16.80
C GLN A 182 11.12 0.75 15.57
N TRP A 183 11.73 1.07 14.42
CA TRP A 183 11.57 0.26 13.21
C TRP A 183 12.06 -1.18 13.39
N GLU A 184 13.22 -1.38 14.02
CA GLU A 184 13.74 -2.71 14.34
C GLU A 184 12.72 -3.51 15.17
N GLN A 185 12.17 -2.90 16.23
CA GLN A 185 11.17 -3.54 17.07
C GLN A 185 9.92 -3.94 16.28
N ILE A 186 9.41 -3.05 15.42
CA ILE A 186 8.22 -3.30 14.61
C ILE A 186 8.46 -4.47 13.65
N ILE A 187 9.58 -4.45 12.95
CA ILE A 187 9.92 -5.48 11.96
C ILE A 187 10.07 -6.84 12.63
N ARG A 188 10.87 -6.93 13.70
CA ARG A 188 11.09 -8.18 14.44
C ARG A 188 9.81 -8.73 15.03
N SER A 189 8.92 -7.86 15.52
CA SER A 189 7.69 -8.30 16.21
C SER A 189 6.60 -8.75 15.27
N TYR A 190 6.48 -8.14 14.08
CA TYR A 190 5.26 -8.25 13.27
C TYR A 190 5.49 -8.73 11.84
N LEU A 191 6.72 -8.69 11.31
CA LEU A 191 7.00 -8.95 9.89
C LEU A 191 8.01 -10.11 9.72
N PRO A 192 7.61 -11.36 9.99
CA PRO A 192 8.55 -12.50 10.05
C PRO A 192 9.13 -12.92 8.69
N LYS A 193 8.52 -12.53 7.57
CA LYS A 193 8.98 -12.88 6.20
C LYS A 193 9.61 -11.71 5.45
N PHE A 194 9.94 -10.65 6.18
CA PHE A 194 10.34 -9.38 5.62
C PHE A 194 11.75 -9.41 4.99
N LYS A 195 11.93 -8.76 3.84
CA LYS A 195 13.16 -8.85 3.02
C LYS A 195 13.66 -7.53 2.47
N ILE A 196 12.75 -6.62 2.11
CA ILE A 196 13.09 -5.36 1.45
C ILE A 196 12.42 -4.22 2.20
N PHE A 197 13.23 -3.26 2.64
CA PHE A 197 12.77 -2.06 3.31
C PHE A 197 13.18 -0.83 2.53
N ASP A 198 12.19 -0.13 1.98
CA ASP A 198 12.37 1.14 1.29
C ASP A 198 11.82 2.27 2.14
N LEU A 199 12.71 3.07 2.71
CA LEU A 199 12.36 4.15 3.62
C LEU A 199 12.64 5.48 2.96
N ASN A 200 11.71 6.42 3.06
CA ASN A 200 11.90 7.83 2.76
C ASN A 200 11.07 8.66 3.74
N MET A 201 11.69 9.17 4.79
CA MET A 201 11.02 9.97 5.82
C MET A 201 11.63 11.36 5.86
N TYR A 202 10.82 12.38 6.10
CA TYR A 202 11.35 13.72 6.38
C TYR A 202 10.48 14.46 7.39
N ASP A 203 11.10 15.38 8.11
CA ASP A 203 10.41 16.24 9.07
C ASP A 203 11.04 17.61 9.12
N GLN A 204 10.24 18.61 9.47
CA GLN A 204 10.64 20.01 9.57
C GLN A 204 10.67 20.41 11.05
N PHE A 205 11.83 20.89 11.48
CA PHE A 205 12.09 21.30 12.86
C PHE A 205 12.06 22.83 13.00
N PRO A 206 11.67 23.38 14.16
CA PRO A 206 11.77 24.81 14.42
C PRO A 206 13.22 25.26 14.63
N ASP A 207 13.49 26.57 14.50
CA ASP A 207 14.84 27.19 14.51
C ASP A 207 15.61 27.04 15.83
N ASP A 208 14.92 26.70 16.91
CA ASP A 208 15.48 26.61 18.26
C ASP A 208 16.07 25.23 18.58
N GLN A 209 15.96 24.26 17.67
CA GLN A 209 16.46 22.91 17.88
C GLN A 209 17.80 22.67 17.18
N ASN A 210 18.70 21.97 17.86
CA ASN A 210 19.96 21.52 17.29
C ASN A 210 19.69 20.36 16.30
N ILE A 211 19.42 20.73 15.04
CA ILE A 211 19.09 19.80 13.96
C ILE A 211 20.19 18.76 13.73
N GLU A 212 21.46 19.15 13.87
CA GLU A 212 22.58 18.24 13.70
C GLU A 212 22.61 17.16 14.79
N GLU A 213 22.40 17.54 16.04
CA GLU A 213 22.31 16.60 17.16
C GLU A 213 21.14 15.63 16.95
N ARG A 214 19.98 16.13 16.53
CA ARG A 214 18.82 15.29 16.25
C ARG A 214 19.04 14.35 15.06
N ALA A 215 19.69 14.84 14.01
CA ALA A 215 20.05 14.03 12.85
C ALA A 215 21.04 12.92 13.23
N ASN A 216 22.00 13.23 14.11
CA ASN A 216 22.96 12.27 14.66
C ASN A 216 22.29 11.20 15.52
N GLU A 217 21.37 11.57 16.41
CA GLU A 217 20.57 10.61 17.18
C GLU A 217 19.79 9.66 16.27
N LEU A 218 19.14 10.21 15.25
CA LEU A 218 18.36 9.44 14.28
C LEU A 218 19.24 8.48 13.49
N ILE A 219 20.34 8.93 12.89
CA ILE A 219 21.19 8.04 12.09
C ILE A 219 21.85 6.96 12.95
N ASN A 220 22.26 7.28 14.18
CA ASN A 220 22.86 6.31 15.11
C ASN A 220 21.90 5.16 15.44
N SER A 221 20.60 5.44 15.50
CA SER A 221 19.59 4.40 15.72
C SER A 221 19.45 3.39 14.56
N PHE A 222 19.94 3.73 13.35
CA PHE A 222 19.98 2.85 12.17
C PHE A 222 21.34 2.14 12.00
N GLN A 223 22.21 2.17 13.01
CA GLN A 223 23.55 1.55 12.95
C GLN A 223 23.65 0.26 13.80
N SER A 224 22.54 -0.27 14.32
CA SER A 224 22.56 -1.55 15.02
C SER A 224 22.94 -2.71 14.09
N SER A 225 23.35 -3.84 14.66
CA SER A 225 23.70 -5.06 13.90
C SER A 225 22.54 -5.58 13.04
N PHE A 226 21.29 -5.30 13.45
CA PHE A 226 20.10 -5.57 12.66
C PHE A 226 20.15 -4.88 11.30
N TRP A 227 20.45 -3.58 11.28
CA TRP A 227 20.49 -2.78 10.05
C TRP A 227 21.70 -3.14 9.18
N ILE A 228 22.89 -3.20 9.78
CA ILE A 228 24.16 -3.32 9.04
C ILE A 228 24.48 -4.77 8.66
N ASN A 229 24.37 -5.71 9.61
CA ASN A 229 24.88 -7.07 9.42
C ASN A 229 23.79 -8.05 8.97
N GLU A 230 22.64 -8.03 9.65
CA GLU A 230 21.53 -8.97 9.42
C GLU A 230 20.83 -8.66 8.09
N HIS A 231 20.42 -7.41 7.89
CA HIS A 231 19.63 -7.02 6.72
C HIS A 231 20.40 -6.25 5.65
N LYS A 232 21.53 -5.60 6.01
CA LYS A 232 22.31 -4.75 5.10
C LYS A 232 21.48 -3.64 4.46
N TRP A 233 20.52 -3.09 5.22
CA TRP A 233 19.74 -1.93 4.82
C TRP A 233 20.45 -0.67 5.33
N PHE A 234 21.16 0.00 4.43
CA PHE A 234 21.87 1.23 4.77
C PHE A 234 20.92 2.42 4.69
N VAL A 235 20.85 3.21 5.75
CA VAL A 235 20.06 4.44 5.80
C VAL A 235 20.99 5.64 5.71
N ARG A 236 20.60 6.63 4.93
CA ARG A 236 21.26 7.94 4.83
C ARG A 236 20.44 8.97 5.55
N CYS A 237 21.12 9.92 6.17
CA CYS A 237 20.52 11.09 6.81
C CYS A 237 21.04 12.33 6.10
N PHE A 238 20.12 13.20 5.68
CA PHE A 238 20.41 14.48 5.06
C PHE A 238 19.78 15.58 5.92
N THR A 239 20.52 16.64 6.13
CA THR A 239 20.04 17.87 6.75
C THR A 239 20.08 18.98 5.71
N CYS A 240 18.99 19.75 5.58
CA CYS A 240 18.92 20.93 4.73
C CYS A 240 18.05 21.98 5.42
N ASP A 241 18.65 23.10 5.80
CA ASP A 241 18.03 24.13 6.63
C ASP A 241 17.34 23.51 7.86
N LYS A 242 16.01 23.51 7.85
CA LYS A 242 15.13 23.05 8.93
C LYS A 242 14.65 21.62 8.75
N ILE A 243 15.14 20.91 7.74
CA ILE A 243 14.60 19.61 7.33
C ILE A 243 15.62 18.52 7.59
N ILE A 244 15.19 17.47 8.28
CA ILE A 244 15.91 16.19 8.34
C ILE A 244 15.21 15.22 7.41
N ARG A 245 15.97 14.54 6.56
CA ARG A 245 15.48 13.49 5.67
C ARG A 245 16.28 12.22 5.86
N LEU A 246 15.57 11.10 6.03
CA LEU A 246 16.12 9.76 6.10
C LEU A 246 15.68 8.97 4.88
N GLU A 247 16.60 8.29 4.22
CA GLU A 247 16.26 7.38 3.12
C GLU A 247 17.11 6.12 3.11
N THR A 248 16.52 4.99 2.74
CA THR A 248 17.32 3.78 2.47
C THR A 248 18.09 3.98 1.17
N SER A 249 19.39 3.73 1.25
CA SER A 249 20.21 3.61 0.05
C SER A 249 19.86 2.29 -0.61
N SER A 250 19.16 2.35 -1.74
CA SER A 250 19.06 1.19 -2.62
C SER A 250 20.47 0.68 -2.92
N ILE A 251 20.66 -0.64 -2.89
CA ILE A 251 21.95 -1.37 -3.00
C ILE A 251 22.69 -1.13 -4.35
N ILE A 252 22.28 -0.14 -5.16
CA ILE A 252 22.98 0.29 -6.38
C ILE A 252 24.29 1.06 -6.07
N PHE A 253 24.89 0.90 -4.88
CA PHE A 253 26.21 1.43 -4.53
C PHE A 253 27.32 0.36 -4.52
N TYR A 254 27.19 -0.71 -5.32
CA TYR A 254 28.31 -1.63 -5.61
C TYR A 254 29.38 -1.04 -6.55
N HIS A 255 29.33 0.25 -6.91
CA HIS A 255 30.27 0.85 -7.86
C HIS A 255 31.04 2.10 -7.41
N PHE A 256 30.84 2.60 -6.19
CA PHE A 256 31.54 3.82 -5.75
C PHE A 256 32.65 3.62 -4.69
N GLU A 257 32.82 2.43 -4.12
CA GLU A 257 33.93 2.17 -3.17
C GLU A 257 35.22 1.63 -3.81
N LYS A 258 35.34 1.61 -5.15
CA LYS A 258 36.58 1.20 -5.85
C LYS A 258 37.42 2.35 -6.42
N LYS A 259 37.17 3.60 -6.02
CA LYS A 259 37.95 4.77 -6.50
C LYS A 259 38.62 5.61 -5.41
N ILE A 260 38.69 5.12 -4.17
CA ILE A 260 39.54 5.71 -3.13
C ILE A 260 40.30 4.59 -2.42
N SER A 261 41.27 4.01 -3.12
CA SER A 261 42.41 3.28 -2.58
C SER A 261 43.56 3.39 -3.56
#